data_AF-A0A818LMU3-F1
#
_entry.id   AF-A0A818LMU3-F1
#
_cell.length_a   1.000
_cell.length_b   1.000
_cell.length_c   1.000
_cell.angle_alpha   90.00
_cell.angle_beta   90.00
_cell.angle_gamma   90.00
#
_symmetry.space_group_name_H-M   'P 1'
#
loop_
_entity.id
_entity.type
_entity.pdbx_description
1 polymer ?
#
loop_
_entity_poly.entity_id
_entity_poly.type
_entity_poly.pdbx_seq_one_letter_code
_entity_poly.pdbx_strand_id
1 'polypeptide(L)' 'MPEIGSCTDITCDNEIKELYECHYCLRLICFKHLAEHIEITKQNKRRLDNLRIDLNTVITTLQLIFEQKLSTIGRE' A
#
# COMPACT_ATOMS: atom_id res chain seq x y z
N MET A 1 -5.08 -5.88 -15.69
CA MET A 1 -3.62 -5.76 -15.44
C MET A 1 -3.16 -7.11 -14.92
N PRO A 2 -2.16 -7.76 -15.52
CA PRO A 2 -1.64 -9.02 -14.99
C PRO A 2 -1.10 -8.79 -13.57
N GLU A 3 -1.38 -9.74 -12.67
CA GLU A 3 -1.03 -9.64 -11.26
C GLU A 3 0.47 -9.88 -11.10
N ILE A 4 1.21 -8.84 -10.70
CA ILE A 4 2.66 -8.91 -10.46
C ILE A 4 2.96 -10.04 -9.46
N GLY A 5 3.67 -11.07 -9.92
CA GLY A 5 4.10 -12.22 -9.12
C GLY A 5 3.11 -13.40 -9.07
N SER A 6 1.96 -13.31 -9.74
CA SER A 6 1.11 -14.48 -9.96
C SER A 6 1.77 -15.41 -10.99
N CYS A 7 1.69 -16.73 -10.79
CA CYS A 7 2.07 -17.73 -11.79
C CYS A 7 1.27 -17.65 -13.09
N THR A 8 0.35 -16.69 -13.24
CA THR A 8 -0.30 -16.33 -14.50
C THR A 8 0.56 -15.45 -15.41
N ASP A 9 1.71 -14.95 -14.95
CA ASP A 9 2.69 -14.31 -15.84
C ASP A 9 3.30 -15.35 -16.79
N ILE A 10 3.24 -15.04 -18.09
CA ILE A 10 3.63 -15.91 -19.23
C ILE A 10 5.11 -16.38 -19.14
N THR A 11 5.91 -15.76 -18.26
CA THR A 11 7.35 -16.01 -18.04
C THR A 11 7.66 -16.98 -16.89
N CYS A 12 6.64 -17.51 -16.21
CA CYS A 12 6.80 -18.50 -15.14
C CYS A 12 6.81 -19.92 -15.72
N ASP A 13 7.98 -20.42 -16.15
CA ASP A 13 8.14 -21.83 -16.53
C ASP A 13 7.72 -22.76 -15.37
N ASN A 14 6.74 -23.62 -15.67
CA ASN A 14 5.86 -24.31 -14.72
C ASN A 14 6.49 -25.49 -13.94
N GLU A 15 7.82 -25.59 -13.81
CA GLU A 15 8.46 -26.87 -13.43
C GLU A 15 8.81 -27.05 -11.94
N ILE A 16 8.60 -26.06 -11.06
CA ILE A 16 8.74 -26.26 -9.61
C ILE A 16 7.60 -25.54 -8.87
N LYS A 17 6.51 -26.28 -8.62
CA LYS A 17 5.26 -25.79 -8.00
C LYS A 17 5.33 -25.64 -6.48
N GLU A 18 6.43 -25.16 -5.95
CA GLU A 18 6.45 -24.71 -4.56
C GLU A 18 5.98 -23.26 -4.50
N LEU A 19 4.76 -23.09 -4.01
CA LEU A 19 4.17 -21.79 -3.74
C LEU A 19 4.44 -21.39 -2.29
N TYR A 20 4.89 -20.16 -2.13
CA TYR A 20 5.23 -19.57 -0.85
C TYR A 20 4.24 -18.43 -0.55
N GLU A 21 3.75 -18.37 0.67
CA GLU A 21 2.86 -17.29 1.09
C GLU A 21 3.66 -16.00 1.38
N CYS A 22 3.31 -14.91 0.70
CA CYS A 22 3.87 -13.60 0.99
C CYS A 22 3.29 -13.05 2.30
N HIS A 23 4.13 -12.86 3.33
CA HIS A 23 3.69 -12.34 4.63
C HIS A 23 3.06 -10.93 4.59
N TYR A 24 3.29 -10.15 3.53
CA TYR A 24 2.76 -8.78 3.43
C TYR A 24 1.34 -8.70 2.85
N CYS A 25 0.98 -9.61 1.94
CA CYS A 25 -0.30 -9.56 1.22
C CYS A 25 -1.06 -10.90 1.25
N LEU A 26 -0.49 -11.93 1.89
CA LEU A 26 -1.02 -13.29 2.06
C LEU A 26 -1.32 -14.01 0.73
N ARG A 27 -0.70 -13.56 -0.36
CA ARG A 27 -0.81 -14.21 -1.67
C ARG A 27 0.23 -15.32 -1.82
N LEU A 28 -0.14 -16.37 -2.52
CA LEU A 28 0.75 -17.47 -2.89
C LEU A 28 1.56 -17.09 -4.14
N ILE A 29 2.87 -17.14 -4.04
CA ILE A 29 3.84 -16.69 -5.05
C ILE A 29 4.87 -17.80 -5.26
N CYS A 30 5.28 -18.07 -6.51
CA CYS A 30 6.35 -19.05 -6.75
C CYS A 30 7.71 -18.52 -6.28
N PHE A 31 8.62 -19.43 -5.94
CA PHE A 31 9.95 -19.08 -5.44
C PHE A 31 10.70 -18.07 -6.33
N LYS A 32 10.61 -18.23 -7.67
CA LYS A 32 11.27 -17.37 -8.67
C LYS A 32 10.85 -15.89 -8.53
N HIS A 33 9.58 -15.62 -8.25
CA HIS A 33 9.05 -14.25 -8.16
C HIS A 33 8.91 -13.74 -6.72
N LEU A 34 9.15 -14.60 -5.71
CA LEU A 34 8.92 -14.26 -4.31
C LEU A 34 9.76 -13.05 -3.86
N ALA A 35 11.04 -13.01 -4.23
CA ALA A 35 11.93 -11.90 -3.85
C ALA A 35 11.46 -10.56 -4.43
N GLU A 36 11.24 -10.50 -5.76
CA GLU A 36 10.75 -9.30 -6.45
C GLU A 36 9.37 -8.87 -5.92
N HIS A 37 8.46 -9.81 -5.74
CA HIS A 37 7.13 -9.55 -5.18
C HIS A 37 7.21 -8.96 -3.77
N ILE A 38 8.08 -9.49 -2.90
CA ILE A 38 8.29 -8.97 -1.55
C ILE A 38 8.81 -7.54 -1.60
N GLU A 39 9.78 -7.25 -2.46
CA GLU A 39 10.34 -5.89 -2.58
C GLU A 39 9.29 -4.88 -3.06
N ILE A 40 8.55 -5.20 -4.12
CA ILE A 40 7.48 -4.35 -4.65
C ILE A 40 6.38 -4.16 -3.60
N THR A 41 5.96 -5.24 -2.93
CA THR A 41 4.90 -5.17 -1.91
C THR A 41 5.34 -4.33 -0.71
N LYS A 42 6.60 -4.45 -0.29
CA LYS A 42 7.18 -3.63 0.79
C LYS A 42 7.24 -2.14 0.40
N GLN A 43 7.60 -1.82 -0.83
CA GLN A 43 7.59 -0.44 -1.33
C GLN A 43 6.16 0.13 -1.40
N ASN A 44 5.21 -0.64 -1.92
CA ASN A 44 3.80 -0.25 -1.97
C ASN A 44 3.23 -0.01 -0.57
N LYS A 45 3.55 -0.87 0.40
CA LYS A 45 3.16 -0.69 1.81
C LYS A 45 3.70 0.62 2.38
N ARG A 46 5.00 0.88 2.22
CA ARG A 46 5.61 2.16 2.65
C ARG A 46 4.94 3.38 2.00
N ARG A 47 4.63 3.29 0.72
CA ARG A 47 3.94 4.37 -0.01
C ARG A 47 2.53 4.62 0.54
N LEU A 48 1.78 3.56 0.84
CA LEU A 48 0.45 3.67 1.45
C LEU A 48 0.51 4.26 2.87
N ASP A 49 1.50 3.84 3.67
CA ASP A 49 1.70 4.38 5.02
C ASP A 49 2.00 5.89 4.97
N ASN A 50 2.85 6.34 4.04
CA ASN A 50 3.13 7.77 3.84
C ASN A 50 1.88 8.54 3.40
N LEU A 51 1.13 8.03 2.41
CA LEU A 51 -0.12 8.66 1.96
C LEU A 51 -1.15 8.79 3.09
N ARG A 52 -1.19 7.81 3.99
CA ARG A 52 -2.06 7.85 5.16
C ARG A 52 -1.66 8.95 6.13
N ILE A 53 -0.35 9.14 6.36
CA ILE A 53 0.18 10.23 7.19
C ILE A 53 -0.16 11.59 6.56
N ASP A 54 0.06 11.74 5.25
CA ASP A 54 -0.24 12.97 4.52
C ASP A 54 -1.73 13.31 4.61
N LEU A 55 -2.61 12.31 4.39
CA LEU A 55 -4.05 12.49 4.48
C LEU A 55 -4.49 12.92 5.88
N ASN A 56 -3.97 12.28 6.92
CA ASN A 56 -4.25 12.66 8.31
C ASN A 56 -3.79 14.10 8.61
N THR A 57 -2.67 14.51 8.03
CA THR A 57 -2.14 15.87 8.18
C THR A 57 -3.07 16.89 7.53
N VAL A 58 -3.58 16.61 6.34
CA VAL A 58 -4.57 17.46 5.65
C VAL A 58 -5.86 17.56 6.46
N ILE A 59 -6.40 16.44 6.93
CA ILE A 59 -7.62 16.41 7.75
C ILE A 59 -7.44 17.25 9.02
N THR A 60 -6.33 17.02 9.74
CA THR A 60 -6.01 17.76 10.98
C THR A 60 -5.90 19.27 10.70
N THR A 61 -5.23 19.63 9.61
CA THR A 61 -5.07 21.04 9.21
C THR A 61 -6.43 21.68 8.90
N LEU A 62 -7.30 20.98 8.17
CA LEU A 62 -8.65 21.47 7.86
C LEU A 62 -9.50 21.64 9.12
N GLN A 63 -9.42 20.70 10.07
CA GLN A 63 -10.11 20.80 11.36
C GLN A 63 -9.66 22.05 12.13
N LEU A 64 -8.35 22.29 12.23
CA LEU A 64 -7.81 23.49 12.89
C LEU A 64 -8.28 24.79 12.22
N ILE A 65 -8.29 24.85 10.89
CA ILE A 65 -8.79 26.02 10.15
C ILE A 65 -10.28 26.25 10.46
N PHE A 66 -11.06 25.19 10.49
CA PHE A 66 -12.50 25.27 10.76
C PHE A 66 -12.79 25.73 12.19
N GLU A 67 -12.10 25.16 13.18
CA GLU A 67 -12.18 25.58 14.58
C GLU A 67 -11.81 27.06 14.76
N GLN A 68 -10.74 27.51 14.09
CA GLN A 68 -10.35 28.92 14.10
C GLN A 68 -11.45 29.81 13.53
N LYS A 69 -12.03 29.46 12.37
CA LYS A 69 -13.11 30.25 11.74
C LYS A 69 -14.35 30.34 12.63
N LEU A 70 -14.76 29.25 13.27
CA LEU A 70 -15.87 29.25 14.21
C LEU A 70 -15.60 30.15 15.43
N SER A 71 -14.37 30.13 15.94
CA SER A 71 -13.98 30.96 17.08
C SER A 71 -13.98 32.47 16.79
N THR A 72 -13.75 32.85 15.53
CA THR A 72 -13.76 34.26 15.09
C THR A 72 -15.19 34.79 14.93
N ILE A 73 -16.11 33.98 14.41
CA ILE A 73 -17.51 34.37 14.18
C ILE A 73 -18.26 34.57 15.51
N GLY A 74 -17.93 33.82 16.56
CA GLY A 74 -18.57 33.97 17.88
C GLY A 74 -18.10 35.17 18.71
N ARG A 75 -17.27 36.06 18.16
CA ARG A 75 -16.75 37.27 18.82
C ARG A 75 -17.22 38.60 18.19
N GLU A 76 -18.06 38.54 17.16
CA GLU A 76 -18.78 39.68 16.57
C GLU A 76 -20.23 39.71 17.07
#